data_AF-A0AAW1NWN4-F1
#
_entry.id   AF-A0AAW1NWN4-F1
#
_cell.length_a   1.000
_cell.length_b   1.000
_cell.length_c   1.000
_cell.angle_alpha   90.00
_cell.angle_beta   90.00
_cell.angle_gamma   90.00
#
_symmetry.space_group_name_H-M   'P 1'
#
loop_
_entity.id
_entity.type
_entity.pdbx_description
1 polymer ?
#
loop_
_entity_poly.entity_id
_entity_poly.type
_entity_poly.pdbx_seq_one_letter_code
_entity_poly.pdbx_strand_id
1 'polypeptide(L)'
;MASSLNDQLALFNQYDNEYCNKATDVARKIQAVGSLSGEMRRAKMREVESDLREAEQVIKRMEMEARSFSPERSKQLLVKVRDYKADLSKLRDTATAASQQESGGAAARAELGLADDYSSTSAGQRDRMLKTTDRLAKSSDRIAQSRAQIAESEAVGAGILQQLHGQRETLQQAREKQQDELGVSILQDLHRQRETIGHAHNTLHGVDDNISRARRTLASMSRRVLTNKLVMIGIILLLLASIVLVVYFKFIK
;
A
#
# COMPACT_ATOMS: atom_id res chain seq x y z
N MET A 1 29.51 -5.32 -4.73
CA MET A 1 28.05 -5.50 -4.49
C MET A 1 27.69 -6.84 -3.83
N ALA A 2 28.38 -7.95 -4.11
CA ALA A 2 28.06 -9.25 -3.50
C ALA A 2 28.45 -9.41 -2.01
N SER A 3 29.47 -8.69 -1.50
CA SER A 3 29.86 -8.82 -0.07
C SER A 3 28.90 -8.09 0.88
N SER A 4 28.37 -6.92 0.51
CA SER A 4 27.38 -6.17 1.31
C SER A 4 26.10 -6.99 1.57
N LEU A 5 25.68 -7.84 0.62
CA LEU A 5 24.53 -8.73 0.79
C LEU A 5 24.81 -9.88 1.75
N ASN A 6 26.07 -10.36 1.81
CA ASN A 6 26.47 -11.43 2.71
C ASN A 6 26.67 -10.91 4.15
N ASP A 7 27.22 -9.71 4.28
CA ASP A 7 27.34 -8.99 5.55
C ASP A 7 25.95 -8.64 6.14
N GLN A 8 24.99 -8.28 5.27
CA GLN A 8 23.59 -8.03 5.67
C GLN A 8 22.85 -9.31 6.09
N LEU A 9 23.16 -10.46 5.48
CA LEU A 9 22.65 -11.78 5.88
C LEU A 9 23.25 -12.23 7.22
N ALA A 10 24.53 -11.95 7.45
CA ALA A 10 25.18 -12.20 8.74
C ALA A 10 24.55 -11.36 9.85
N LEU A 11 24.23 -10.09 9.55
CA LEU A 11 23.55 -9.19 10.50
C LEU A 11 22.12 -9.67 10.82
N PHE A 12 21.37 -10.13 9.83
CA PHE A 12 20.03 -10.70 10.07
C PHE A 12 20.10 -11.98 10.91
N ASN A 13 21.07 -12.86 10.64
CA ASN A 13 21.29 -14.06 11.45
C ASN A 13 21.78 -13.72 12.88
N GLN A 14 22.51 -12.63 13.06
CA GLN A 14 22.87 -12.13 14.39
C GLN A 14 21.63 -11.69 15.17
N TYR A 15 20.71 -10.96 14.54
CA TYR A 15 19.43 -10.60 15.16
C TYR A 15 18.51 -11.80 15.42
N ASP A 16 18.53 -12.80 14.55
CA ASP A 16 17.79 -14.06 14.74
C ASP A 16 18.30 -14.82 15.97
N ASN A 17 19.63 -14.88 16.14
CA ASN A 17 20.26 -15.46 17.34
C ASN A 17 19.99 -14.64 18.60
N GLU A 18 20.03 -13.31 18.54
CA GLU A 18 19.68 -12.45 19.67
C GLU A 18 18.21 -12.64 20.10
N TYR A 19 17.30 -12.76 19.14
CA TYR A 19 15.90 -13.04 19.43
C TYR A 19 15.70 -14.43 20.06
N CYS A 20 16.32 -15.47 19.49
CA CYS A 20 16.22 -16.83 19.99
C CYS A 20 16.77 -16.97 21.42
N ASN A 21 17.89 -16.29 21.71
CA ASN A 21 18.45 -16.23 23.06
C ASN A 21 17.49 -15.54 24.04
N LYS A 22 16.96 -14.35 23.68
CA LYS A 22 16.00 -13.62 24.51
C LYS A 22 14.71 -14.40 24.75
N ALA A 23 14.15 -15.04 23.72
CA ALA A 23 12.95 -15.87 23.85
C ALA A 23 13.18 -17.07 24.81
N THR A 24 14.35 -17.72 24.71
CA THR A 24 14.73 -18.83 25.59
C THR A 24 14.98 -18.38 27.04
N ASP A 25 15.52 -17.17 27.23
CA ASP A 25 15.68 -16.56 28.56
C ASP A 25 14.33 -16.22 29.19
N VAL A 26 13.40 -15.61 28.43
CA VAL A 26 12.04 -15.32 28.89
C VAL A 26 11.29 -16.61 29.26
N ALA A 27 11.39 -17.66 28.43
CA ALA A 27 10.76 -18.95 28.72
C ALA A 27 11.31 -19.60 30.01
N ARG A 28 12.63 -19.56 30.23
CA ARG A 28 13.25 -20.03 31.48
C ARG A 28 12.83 -19.20 32.69
N LYS A 29 12.75 -17.88 32.56
CA LYS A 29 12.31 -16.99 33.65
C LYS A 29 10.83 -17.19 33.98
N ILE A 30 9.96 -17.44 33.01
CA ILE A 30 8.55 -17.79 33.24
C ILE A 30 8.41 -19.13 33.98
N GLN A 31 9.18 -20.15 33.60
CA GLN A 31 9.19 -21.42 34.34
C GLN A 31 9.69 -21.23 35.78
N ALA A 32 10.70 -20.39 36.00
CA ALA A 32 11.15 -20.04 37.34
C ALA A 32 10.08 -19.27 38.14
N VAL A 33 9.31 -18.38 37.51
CA VAL A 33 8.20 -17.68 38.16
C VAL A 33 7.12 -18.64 38.67
N GLY A 34 6.93 -19.79 38.01
CA GLY A 34 6.04 -20.86 38.48
C GLY A 34 6.49 -21.51 39.80
N SER A 35 7.80 -21.55 40.09
CA SER A 35 8.34 -22.14 41.33
C SER A 35 8.53 -21.14 42.48
N LEU A 36 8.53 -19.84 42.19
CA LEU A 36 8.56 -18.79 43.22
C LEU A 36 7.15 -18.35 43.63
N SER A 37 6.97 -17.88 44.87
CA SER A 37 5.69 -17.43 45.44
C SER A 37 5.83 -16.06 46.09
N GLY A 38 4.78 -15.22 46.07
CA GLY A 38 4.69 -13.96 46.80
C GLY A 38 5.52 -12.83 46.20
N GLU A 39 6.26 -12.09 47.04
CA GLU A 39 6.97 -10.87 46.64
C GLU A 39 8.11 -11.14 45.65
N MET A 40 8.82 -12.27 45.80
CA MET A 40 9.85 -12.70 44.83
C MET A 40 9.25 -13.09 43.47
N ARG A 41 8.01 -13.61 43.43
CA ARG A 41 7.30 -13.87 42.17
C ARG A 41 6.98 -12.56 41.45
N ARG A 42 6.50 -11.55 42.17
CA ARG A 42 6.18 -10.22 41.59
C ARG A 42 7.43 -9.50 41.09
N ALA A 43 8.55 -9.59 41.80
CA ALA A 43 9.82 -9.03 41.36
C ALA A 43 10.32 -9.69 40.07
N LYS A 44 10.34 -11.03 40.01
CA LYS A 44 10.71 -11.76 38.78
C LYS A 44 9.71 -11.57 37.64
N MET A 45 8.43 -11.39 37.93
CA MET A 45 7.42 -11.08 36.90
C MET A 45 7.67 -9.72 36.26
N ARG A 46 8.07 -8.70 37.02
CA ARG A 46 8.46 -7.39 36.46
C ARG A 46 9.69 -7.48 35.56
N GLU A 47 10.64 -8.34 35.92
CA GLU A 47 11.82 -8.62 35.10
C GLU A 47 11.42 -9.33 33.80
N VAL A 48 10.57 -10.35 33.88
CA VAL A 48 9.99 -11.05 32.71
C VAL A 48 9.22 -10.10 31.79
N GLU A 49 8.43 -9.20 32.35
CA GLU A 49 7.71 -8.17 31.57
C GLU A 49 8.66 -7.19 30.88
N SER A 50 9.79 -6.84 31.51
CA SER A 50 10.83 -6.02 30.90
C SER A 50 11.51 -6.75 29.74
N ASP A 51 11.90 -8.00 29.94
CA ASP A 51 12.54 -8.83 28.92
C ASP A 51 11.60 -9.11 27.73
N LEU A 52 10.30 -9.29 27.98
CA LEU A 52 9.27 -9.39 26.94
C LEU A 52 9.21 -8.13 26.08
N ARG A 53 9.23 -6.94 26.70
CA ARG A 53 9.25 -5.66 25.95
C ARG A 53 10.52 -5.49 25.14
N GLU A 54 11.66 -5.93 25.64
CA GLU A 54 12.91 -5.91 24.88
C GLU A 54 12.88 -6.86 23.68
N ALA A 55 12.31 -8.06 23.84
CA ALA A 55 12.14 -9.01 22.74
C ALA A 55 11.19 -8.45 21.66
N GLU A 56 10.11 -7.77 22.06
CA GLU A 56 9.22 -7.06 21.13
C GLU A 56 9.94 -5.94 20.36
N GLN A 57 10.84 -5.19 21.02
CA GLN A 57 11.64 -4.17 20.35
C GLN A 57 12.62 -4.76 19.33
N VAL A 58 13.24 -5.91 19.65
CA VAL A 58 14.12 -6.64 18.72
C VAL A 58 13.34 -7.10 17.49
N ILE A 59 12.15 -7.68 17.67
CA ILE A 59 11.26 -8.04 16.53
C ILE A 59 10.91 -6.81 15.70
N LYS A 60 10.59 -5.68 16.34
CA LYS A 60 10.21 -4.46 15.62
C LYS A 60 11.37 -3.89 14.79
N ARG A 61 12.62 -3.99 15.29
CA ARG A 61 13.83 -3.65 14.53
C ARG A 61 14.05 -4.63 13.37
N MET A 62 13.90 -5.93 13.61
CA MET A 62 13.95 -6.95 12.56
C MET A 62 12.87 -6.74 11.49
N GLU A 63 11.67 -6.27 11.84
CA GLU A 63 10.60 -6.00 10.88
C GLU A 63 10.91 -4.76 10.01
N MET A 64 11.48 -3.70 10.61
CA MET A 64 11.91 -2.52 9.86
C MET A 64 13.05 -2.86 8.88
N GLU A 65 14.01 -3.69 9.30
CA GLU A 65 15.07 -4.21 8.44
C GLU A 65 14.50 -5.16 7.38
N ALA A 66 13.59 -6.09 7.74
CA ALA A 66 12.92 -7.02 6.82
C ALA A 66 12.14 -6.30 5.70
N ARG A 67 11.63 -5.10 5.97
CA ARG A 67 10.92 -4.25 4.99
C ARG A 67 11.85 -3.42 4.10
N SER A 68 13.11 -3.21 4.49
CA SER A 68 14.10 -2.53 3.65
C SER A 68 14.75 -3.45 2.59
N PHE A 69 14.54 -4.77 2.69
CA PHE A 69 15.00 -5.77 1.70
C PHE A 69 14.08 -5.90 0.46
N SER A 70 14.57 -6.59 -0.58
CA SER A 70 13.83 -6.86 -1.81
C SER A 70 12.52 -7.63 -1.55
N PRO A 71 11.47 -7.43 -2.38
CA PRO A 71 10.11 -7.95 -2.13
C PRO A 71 9.99 -9.48 -2.07
N GLU A 72 10.96 -10.22 -2.63
CA GLU A 72 11.03 -11.69 -2.55
C GLU A 72 11.50 -12.18 -1.18
N ARG A 73 12.56 -11.56 -0.63
CA ARG A 73 13.13 -11.92 0.67
C ARG A 73 12.30 -11.35 1.83
N SER A 74 11.73 -10.16 1.63
CA SER A 74 10.80 -9.56 2.58
C SER A 74 9.63 -10.51 2.89
N LYS A 75 9.09 -11.23 1.90
CA LYS A 75 8.04 -12.24 2.13
C LYS A 75 8.50 -13.38 3.05
N GLN A 76 9.71 -13.93 2.86
CA GLN A 76 10.23 -15.02 3.69
C GLN A 76 10.57 -14.56 5.11
N LEU A 77 11.14 -13.35 5.25
CA LEU A 77 11.46 -12.75 6.54
C LEU A 77 10.19 -12.36 7.31
N LEU A 78 9.17 -11.83 6.63
CA LEU A 78 7.90 -11.46 7.26
C LEU A 78 7.11 -12.68 7.76
N VAL A 79 7.24 -13.83 7.09
CA VAL A 79 6.66 -15.09 7.60
C VAL A 79 7.35 -15.49 8.91
N LYS A 80 8.69 -15.46 8.98
CA LYS A 80 9.43 -15.73 10.21
C LYS A 80 9.12 -14.74 11.34
N VAL A 81 9.04 -13.45 11.02
CA VAL A 81 8.65 -12.39 11.97
C VAL A 81 7.25 -12.62 12.53
N ARG A 82 6.32 -13.10 11.70
CA ARG A 82 4.96 -13.44 12.14
C ARG A 82 4.95 -14.64 13.08
N ASP A 83 5.74 -15.67 12.79
CA ASP A 83 5.82 -16.86 13.63
C ASP A 83 6.47 -16.52 15.00
N TYR A 84 7.50 -15.67 15.02
CA TYR A 84 8.08 -15.13 16.25
C TYR A 84 7.12 -14.26 17.06
N LYS A 85 6.31 -13.43 16.39
CA LYS A 85 5.25 -12.66 17.04
C LYS A 85 4.19 -13.56 17.68
N ALA A 86 3.85 -14.69 17.03
CA ALA A 86 2.93 -15.67 17.59
C ALA A 86 3.52 -16.36 18.82
N ASP A 87 4.80 -16.70 18.82
CA ASP A 87 5.45 -17.31 19.98
C ASP A 87 5.58 -16.34 21.16
N LEU A 88 5.87 -15.05 20.93
CA LEU A 88 5.80 -14.03 21.98
C LEU A 88 4.39 -13.88 22.57
N SER A 89 3.34 -13.91 21.75
CA SER A 89 1.96 -13.81 22.27
C SER A 89 1.62 -14.98 23.20
N LYS A 90 2.00 -16.21 22.85
CA LYS A 90 1.81 -17.38 23.75
C LYS A 90 2.59 -17.23 25.05
N LEU A 91 3.80 -16.70 24.97
CA LEU A 91 4.67 -16.49 26.12
C LEU A 91 4.12 -15.39 27.05
N ARG A 92 3.54 -14.33 26.47
CA ARG A 92 2.83 -13.27 27.19
C ARG A 92 1.55 -13.76 27.85
N ASP A 93 0.80 -14.64 27.19
CA ASP A 93 -0.43 -15.21 27.73
C ASP A 93 -0.14 -16.17 28.89
N THR A 94 0.95 -16.94 28.83
CA THR A 94 1.37 -17.77 29.98
C THR A 94 1.89 -16.94 31.16
N ALA A 95 2.61 -15.83 30.91
CA ALA A 95 3.03 -14.90 31.96
C ALA A 95 1.85 -14.20 32.65
N THR A 96 0.85 -13.75 31.87
CA THR A 96 -0.36 -13.13 32.42
C THR A 96 -1.22 -14.13 33.19
N ALA A 97 -1.37 -15.36 32.71
CA ALA A 97 -2.05 -16.44 33.46
C ALA A 97 -1.35 -16.73 34.80
N ALA A 98 -0.01 -16.81 34.81
CA ALA A 98 0.78 -17.01 36.03
C ALA A 98 0.68 -15.83 37.02
N SER A 99 0.48 -14.60 36.53
CA SER A 99 0.26 -13.42 37.37
C SER A 99 -1.14 -13.39 38.02
N GLN A 100 -2.17 -13.84 37.29
CA GLN A 100 -3.57 -13.80 37.75
C GLN A 100 -3.89 -14.90 38.77
N GLN A 101 -3.17 -16.03 38.73
CA GLN A 101 -3.37 -17.16 39.63
C GLN A 101 -3.12 -16.82 41.11
N GLU A 102 -2.39 -15.73 41.40
CA GLU A 102 -2.17 -15.23 42.76
C GLU A 102 -3.34 -14.39 43.31
N SER A 103 -4.19 -13.83 42.43
CA SER A 103 -5.19 -12.81 42.81
C SER A 103 -6.58 -13.37 43.12
N GLY A 104 -6.89 -14.61 42.69
CA GLY A 104 -8.26 -15.15 42.78
C GLY A 104 -8.66 -15.70 44.16
N GLY A 105 -7.72 -16.15 44.98
CA GLY A 105 -8.04 -16.93 46.20
C GLY A 105 -8.27 -16.09 47.46
N ALA A 106 -7.45 -15.06 47.67
CA ALA A 106 -7.42 -14.31 48.92
C ALA A 106 -8.20 -12.98 48.85
N ALA A 107 -8.10 -12.26 47.72
CA ALA A 107 -8.80 -10.99 47.54
C ALA A 107 -10.32 -11.18 47.41
N ALA A 108 -10.78 -12.20 46.68
CA ALA A 108 -12.20 -12.52 46.54
C ALA A 108 -12.86 -12.96 47.86
N ARG A 109 -12.10 -13.57 48.79
CA ARG A 109 -12.58 -13.95 50.13
C ARG A 109 -12.67 -12.75 51.08
N ALA A 110 -11.77 -11.78 50.93
CA ALA A 110 -11.84 -10.51 51.66
C ALA A 110 -12.97 -9.61 51.15
N GLU A 111 -13.25 -9.64 49.85
CA GLU A 111 -14.39 -8.94 49.21
C GLU A 111 -15.76 -9.44 49.71
N LEU A 112 -15.86 -10.72 50.10
CA LEU A 112 -17.10 -11.32 50.62
C LEU A 112 -17.40 -11.01 52.09
N GLY A 113 -16.56 -10.19 52.76
CA GLY A 113 -16.87 -9.64 54.09
C GLY A 113 -16.97 -10.66 55.23
N LEU A 114 -16.57 -11.92 54.99
CA LEU A 114 -16.72 -13.04 55.94
C LEU A 114 -15.48 -13.27 56.80
N ALA A 115 -14.46 -12.41 56.69
CA ALA A 115 -13.17 -12.59 57.34
C ALA A 115 -13.03 -11.89 58.70
N ASP A 116 -14.03 -11.13 59.15
CA ASP A 116 -13.89 -10.37 60.41
C ASP A 116 -15.21 -10.32 61.20
N ASP A 117 -15.53 -11.46 61.82
CA ASP A 117 -16.47 -11.52 62.95
C ASP A 117 -15.72 -11.21 64.24
N TYR A 118 -15.40 -9.93 64.46
CA TYR A 118 -14.91 -9.47 65.76
C TYR A 118 -15.62 -8.17 66.15
N SER A 119 -16.53 -8.28 67.12
CA SER A 119 -17.26 -7.22 67.83
C SER A 119 -18.59 -6.73 67.24
N SER A 120 -19.68 -7.37 67.68
CA SER A 120 -21.07 -6.88 67.65
C SER A 120 -21.31 -5.75 68.66
N THR A 121 -20.52 -4.68 68.61
CA THR A 121 -20.72 -3.48 69.43
C THR A 121 -21.37 -2.36 68.62
N SER A 122 -22.22 -1.54 69.26
CA SER A 122 -22.89 -0.38 68.62
C SER A 122 -21.90 0.62 68.01
N ALA A 123 -20.65 0.64 68.48
CA ALA A 123 -19.55 1.40 67.90
C ALA A 123 -19.13 0.87 66.51
N GLY A 124 -19.01 -0.46 66.35
CA GLY A 124 -18.69 -1.10 65.07
C GLY A 124 -19.81 -0.99 64.03
N GLN A 125 -21.07 -0.84 64.45
CA GLN A 125 -22.18 -0.56 63.54
C GLN A 125 -22.12 0.88 63.01
N ARG A 126 -21.80 1.88 63.84
CA ARG A 126 -21.62 3.27 63.38
C ARG A 126 -20.45 3.42 62.43
N ASP A 127 -19.32 2.78 62.71
CA ASP A 127 -18.15 2.79 61.83
C ASP A 127 -18.46 2.17 60.47
N ARG A 128 -19.23 1.07 60.44
CA ARG A 128 -19.75 0.50 59.20
C ARG A 128 -20.67 1.45 58.45
N MET A 129 -21.64 2.07 59.13
CA MET A 129 -22.56 3.04 58.51
C MET A 129 -21.83 4.27 57.97
N LEU A 130 -20.79 4.74 58.67
CA LEU A 130 -19.93 5.82 58.19
C LEU A 130 -19.15 5.41 56.94
N LYS A 131 -18.53 4.23 56.93
CA LYS A 131 -17.81 3.70 55.76
C LYS A 131 -18.75 3.45 54.58
N THR A 132 -19.97 2.98 54.80
CA THR A 132 -20.96 2.82 53.73
C THR A 132 -21.45 4.18 53.22
N THR A 133 -21.60 5.17 54.09
CA THR A 133 -21.99 6.53 53.70
C THR A 133 -20.87 7.21 52.91
N ASP A 134 -19.61 7.08 53.33
CA ASP A 134 -18.44 7.59 52.60
C ASP A 134 -18.27 6.91 51.24
N ARG A 135 -18.51 5.58 51.18
CA ARG A 135 -18.54 4.85 49.90
C ARG A 135 -19.69 5.31 49.01
N LEU A 136 -20.87 5.55 49.57
CA LEU A 136 -22.03 6.04 48.83
C LEU A 136 -21.78 7.46 48.31
N ALA A 137 -21.18 8.34 49.12
CA ALA A 137 -20.79 9.69 48.73
C ALA A 137 -19.77 9.66 47.57
N LYS A 138 -18.70 8.88 47.71
CA LYS A 138 -17.70 8.68 46.63
C LYS A 138 -18.31 8.09 45.37
N SER A 139 -19.27 7.17 45.50
CA SER A 139 -20.00 6.60 44.36
C SER A 139 -20.87 7.66 43.69
N SER A 140 -21.58 8.47 44.47
CA SER A 140 -22.39 9.59 43.98
C SER A 140 -21.53 10.62 43.24
N ASP A 141 -20.36 10.97 43.78
CA ASP A 141 -19.42 11.88 43.14
C ASP A 141 -18.89 11.31 41.82
N ARG A 142 -18.56 10.01 41.80
CA ARG A 142 -18.16 9.32 40.55
C ARG A 142 -19.29 9.31 39.52
N ILE A 143 -20.54 9.14 39.94
CA ILE A 143 -21.70 9.19 39.04
C ILE A 143 -21.92 10.61 38.52
N ALA A 144 -21.73 11.64 39.34
CA ALA A 144 -21.81 13.03 38.90
C ALA A 144 -20.71 13.35 37.87
N GLN A 145 -19.48 12.90 38.13
CA GLN A 145 -18.36 13.03 37.20
C GLN A 145 -18.60 12.25 35.90
N SER A 146 -19.12 11.01 35.97
CA SER A 146 -19.40 10.23 34.77
C SER A 146 -20.50 10.88 33.91
N ARG A 147 -21.53 11.46 34.53
CA ARG A 147 -22.54 12.25 33.82
C ARG A 147 -21.96 13.46 33.13
N ALA A 148 -21.08 14.21 33.80
CA ALA A 148 -20.39 15.34 33.19
C ALA A 148 -19.52 14.90 32.00
N GLN A 149 -18.78 13.80 32.15
CA GLN A 149 -17.95 13.24 31.08
C GLN A 149 -18.78 12.71 29.90
N ILE A 150 -19.96 12.14 30.14
CA ILE A 150 -20.88 11.71 29.09
C ILE A 150 -21.42 12.94 28.33
N ALA A 151 -21.80 14.00 29.03
CA ALA A 151 -22.25 15.24 28.39
C ALA A 151 -21.15 15.88 27.52
N GLU A 152 -19.90 15.86 27.99
CA GLU A 152 -18.75 16.30 27.20
C GLU A 152 -18.54 15.40 25.97
N SER A 153 -18.65 14.08 26.15
CA SER A 153 -18.53 13.11 25.05
C SER A 153 -19.65 13.24 24.02
N GLU A 154 -20.87 13.57 24.44
CA GLU A 154 -22.01 13.86 23.57
C GLU A 154 -21.76 15.13 22.75
N ALA A 155 -21.24 16.19 23.38
CA ALA A 155 -20.88 17.43 22.67
C ALA A 155 -19.78 17.19 21.62
N VAL A 156 -18.77 16.39 21.94
CA VAL A 156 -17.73 15.98 20.98
C VAL A 156 -18.33 15.15 19.85
N GLY A 157 -19.22 14.21 20.16
CA GLY A 157 -19.94 13.40 19.17
C GLY A 157 -20.79 14.24 18.21
N ALA A 158 -21.49 15.24 18.73
CA ALA A 158 -22.26 16.20 17.93
C ALA A 158 -21.37 17.00 16.97
N GLY A 159 -20.18 17.44 17.44
CA GLY A 159 -19.20 18.12 16.59
C GLY A 159 -18.69 17.24 15.44
N ILE A 160 -18.40 15.96 15.71
CA ILE A 160 -17.98 15.00 14.68
C ILE A 160 -19.09 14.79 13.64
N LEU A 161 -20.35 14.65 14.07
CA LEU A 161 -21.49 14.50 13.15
C LEU A 161 -21.65 15.72 12.24
N GLN A 162 -21.50 16.93 12.79
CA GLN A 162 -21.54 18.16 12.01
C GLN A 162 -20.39 18.23 10.99
N GLN A 163 -19.17 17.85 11.39
CA GLN A 163 -18.03 17.80 10.48
C GLN A 163 -18.21 16.76 9.38
N LEU A 164 -18.71 15.56 9.70
CA LEU A 164 -19.02 14.53 8.70
C LEU A 164 -20.11 15.01 7.73
N HIS A 165 -21.10 15.75 8.20
CA HIS A 165 -22.13 16.33 7.35
C HIS A 165 -21.53 17.34 6.36
N GLY A 166 -20.71 18.28 6.84
CA GLY A 166 -20.02 19.24 5.97
C GLY A 166 -19.03 18.57 5.01
N GLN A 167 -18.31 17.54 5.45
CA GLN A 167 -17.43 16.76 4.60
C GLN A 167 -18.20 16.03 3.48
N ARG A 168 -19.38 15.48 3.80
CA ARG A 168 -20.24 14.84 2.80
C ARG A 168 -20.72 15.84 1.76
N GLU A 169 -21.12 17.03 2.17
CA GLU A 169 -21.58 18.09 1.27
C GLU A 169 -20.45 18.55 0.33
N THR A 170 -19.27 18.83 0.86
CA THR A 170 -18.09 19.21 0.06
C THR A 170 -17.67 18.11 -0.92
N LEU A 171 -17.70 16.83 -0.52
CA LEU A 171 -17.47 15.71 -1.42
C LEU A 171 -18.51 15.62 -2.53
N GLN A 172 -19.78 15.88 -2.20
CA GLN A 172 -20.86 15.85 -3.17
C GLN A 172 -20.72 16.98 -4.19
N GLN A 173 -20.42 18.20 -3.74
CA GLN A 173 -20.13 19.34 -4.62
C GLN A 173 -18.88 19.11 -5.50
N ALA A 174 -17.82 18.54 -4.93
CA ALA A 174 -16.61 18.20 -5.70
C ALA A 174 -16.91 17.14 -6.77
N ARG A 175 -17.74 16.15 -6.43
CA ARG A 175 -18.18 15.11 -7.37
C ARG A 175 -19.03 15.68 -8.50
N GLU A 176 -19.96 16.59 -8.21
CA GLU A 176 -20.78 17.27 -9.21
C GLU A 176 -19.91 18.07 -10.19
N LYS A 177 -18.97 18.88 -9.67
CA LYS A 177 -17.98 19.60 -10.50
C LYS A 177 -17.17 18.66 -11.38
N GLN A 178 -16.72 17.54 -10.83
CA GLN A 178 -15.93 16.56 -11.59
C GLN A 178 -16.76 15.89 -12.68
N GLN A 179 -18.04 15.64 -12.45
CA GLN A 179 -18.95 15.09 -13.48
C GLN A 179 -19.23 16.11 -14.58
N ASP A 180 -19.38 17.39 -14.24
CA ASP A 180 -19.57 18.47 -15.22
C ASP A 180 -18.32 18.70 -16.08
N GLU A 181 -17.13 18.77 -15.47
CA GLU A 181 -15.86 18.96 -16.19
C GLU A 181 -15.51 17.76 -17.08
N LEU A 182 -15.70 16.53 -16.59
CA LEU A 182 -15.50 15.32 -17.41
C LEU A 182 -16.56 15.22 -18.52
N GLY A 183 -17.81 15.60 -18.24
CA GLY A 183 -18.88 15.61 -19.23
C GLY A 183 -18.62 16.58 -20.38
N VAL A 184 -18.14 17.79 -20.08
CA VAL A 184 -17.79 18.80 -21.10
C VAL A 184 -16.57 18.37 -21.90
N SER A 185 -15.54 17.82 -21.24
CA SER A 185 -14.32 17.33 -21.91
C SER A 185 -14.59 16.18 -22.89
N ILE A 186 -15.41 15.20 -22.50
CA ILE A 186 -15.80 14.07 -23.37
C ILE A 186 -16.61 14.55 -24.58
N LEU A 187 -17.55 15.49 -24.38
CA LEU A 187 -18.31 16.09 -25.48
C LEU A 187 -17.40 16.86 -26.46
N GLN A 188 -16.43 17.59 -25.93
CA GLN A 188 -15.48 18.35 -26.74
C GLN A 188 -14.54 17.43 -27.53
N ASP A 189 -14.04 16.36 -26.93
CA ASP A 189 -13.20 15.37 -27.60
C ASP A 189 -13.95 14.61 -28.68
N LEU A 190 -15.21 14.22 -28.44
CA LEU A 190 -16.06 13.60 -29.46
C LEU A 190 -16.31 14.54 -30.65
N HIS A 191 -16.50 15.84 -30.40
CA HIS A 191 -16.66 16.83 -31.46
C HIS A 191 -15.39 16.99 -32.29
N ARG A 192 -14.23 17.09 -31.61
CA ARG A 192 -12.91 17.20 -32.24
C ARG A 192 -12.53 15.95 -33.05
N GLN A 193 -12.90 14.78 -32.55
CA GLN A 193 -12.68 13.51 -33.23
C GLN A 193 -13.58 13.38 -34.48
N ARG A 194 -14.84 13.84 -34.41
CA ARG A 194 -15.73 13.93 -35.58
C ARG A 194 -15.17 14.84 -36.67
N GLU A 195 -14.60 15.97 -36.28
CA GLU A 195 -14.00 16.95 -37.20
C GLU A 195 -12.73 16.40 -37.86
N THR A 196 -11.88 15.73 -37.08
CA THR A 196 -10.66 15.06 -37.58
C THR A 196 -10.97 13.95 -38.57
N ILE A 197 -12.02 13.14 -38.32
CA ILE A 197 -12.48 12.10 -39.24
C ILE A 197 -13.00 12.74 -40.55
N GLY A 198 -13.71 13.87 -40.46
CA GLY A 198 -14.14 14.64 -41.63
C GLY A 198 -12.98 15.14 -42.49
N HIS A 199 -11.93 15.69 -41.86
CA HIS A 199 -10.74 16.17 -42.57
C HIS A 199 -9.92 15.04 -43.20
N ALA A 200 -9.80 13.89 -42.52
CA ALA A 200 -9.17 12.71 -43.09
C ALA A 200 -9.93 12.20 -44.33
N HIS A 201 -11.27 12.26 -44.29
CA HIS A 201 -12.10 11.84 -45.43
C HIS A 201 -11.93 12.75 -46.65
N ASN A 202 -11.83 14.08 -46.45
CA ASN A 202 -11.55 15.03 -47.52
C ASN A 202 -10.11 14.91 -48.06
N THR A 203 -9.13 14.62 -47.20
CA THR A 203 -7.73 14.44 -47.62
C THR A 203 -7.54 13.19 -48.46
N LEU A 204 -8.30 12.11 -48.16
CA LEU A 204 -8.34 10.90 -48.97
C LEU A 204 -8.87 11.14 -50.39
N HIS A 205 -9.90 11.98 -50.57
CA HIS A 205 -10.39 12.34 -51.91
C HIS A 205 -9.35 13.12 -52.74
N GLY A 206 -8.54 13.98 -52.11
CA GLY A 206 -7.49 14.72 -52.81
C GLY A 206 -6.30 13.85 -53.29
N VAL A 207 -6.10 12.67 -52.70
CA VAL A 207 -5.03 11.74 -53.12
C VAL A 207 -5.37 11.06 -54.45
N ASP A 208 -6.64 10.75 -54.72
CA ASP A 208 -7.09 10.19 -56.01
C ASP A 208 -6.92 11.19 -57.18
N ASP A 209 -7.08 12.49 -56.93
CA ASP A 209 -6.81 13.50 -57.95
C ASP A 209 -5.31 13.63 -58.28
N ASN A 210 -4.46 13.47 -57.26
CA ASN A 210 -3.01 13.54 -57.42
C ASN A 210 -2.46 12.28 -58.12
N ILE A 211 -3.03 11.10 -57.85
CA ILE A 211 -2.61 9.85 -58.53
C ILE A 211 -3.01 9.87 -60.01
N SER A 212 -4.15 10.48 -60.34
CA SER A 212 -4.59 10.67 -61.73
C SER A 212 -3.65 11.61 -62.52
N ARG A 213 -3.22 12.72 -61.90
CA ARG A 213 -2.23 13.64 -62.50
C ARG A 213 -0.88 12.97 -62.71
N ALA A 214 -0.41 12.19 -61.75
CA ALA A 214 0.85 11.45 -61.84
C ALA A 214 0.84 10.40 -62.97
N ARG A 215 -0.28 9.69 -63.19
CA ARG A 215 -0.42 8.78 -64.33
C ARG A 215 -0.38 9.50 -65.68
N ARG A 216 -0.95 10.71 -65.76
CA ARG A 216 -0.99 11.50 -66.99
C ARG A 216 0.40 12.03 -67.39
N THR A 217 1.21 12.44 -66.43
CA THR A 217 2.59 12.89 -66.69
C THR A 217 3.50 11.73 -67.10
N LEU A 218 3.40 10.58 -66.42
CA LEU A 218 4.12 9.34 -66.80
C LEU A 218 3.80 8.88 -68.23
N ALA A 219 2.52 8.91 -68.63
CA ALA A 219 2.11 8.56 -69.99
C ALA A 219 2.69 9.53 -71.04
N SER A 220 2.83 10.82 -70.71
CA SER A 220 3.42 11.81 -71.60
C SER A 220 4.93 11.62 -71.80
N MET A 221 5.64 11.15 -70.76
CA MET A 221 7.08 10.81 -70.87
C MET A 221 7.31 9.55 -71.69
N SER A 222 6.47 8.52 -71.52
CA SER A 222 6.56 7.26 -72.26
C SER A 222 6.46 7.48 -73.78
N ARG A 223 5.56 8.36 -74.23
CA ARG A 223 5.38 8.66 -75.67
C ARG A 223 6.60 9.36 -76.29
N ARG A 224 7.25 10.28 -75.56
CA ARG A 224 8.44 11.01 -76.04
C ARG A 224 9.65 10.08 -76.25
N VAL A 225 9.77 9.02 -75.46
CA VAL A 225 10.87 8.05 -75.60
C VAL A 225 10.72 7.21 -76.87
N LEU A 226 9.48 6.83 -77.23
CA LEU A 226 9.23 6.03 -78.42
C LEU A 226 9.47 6.84 -79.71
N THR A 227 9.03 8.09 -79.76
CA THR A 227 9.26 8.97 -80.92
C THR A 227 10.75 9.19 -81.17
N ASN A 228 11.54 9.39 -80.11
CA ASN A 228 12.99 9.57 -80.23
C ASN A 228 13.68 8.31 -80.78
N LYS A 229 13.21 7.11 -80.40
CA LYS A 229 13.73 5.85 -80.97
C LYS A 229 13.44 5.71 -82.47
N LEU A 230 12.24 6.08 -82.94
CA LEU A 230 11.89 6.01 -84.36
C LEU A 230 12.71 7.00 -85.21
N VAL A 231 12.88 8.23 -84.73
CA VAL A 231 13.70 9.26 -85.42
C VAL A 231 15.15 8.78 -85.55
N MET A 232 15.71 8.20 -84.48
CA MET A 232 17.06 7.64 -84.51
C MET A 232 17.22 6.53 -85.57
N ILE A 233 16.27 5.59 -85.65
CA ILE A 233 16.30 4.52 -86.67
C ILE A 233 16.23 5.10 -88.09
N GLY A 234 15.38 6.12 -88.31
CA GLY A 234 15.26 6.79 -89.61
C GLY A 234 16.55 7.44 -90.10
N ILE A 235 17.27 8.12 -89.21
CA ILE A 235 18.56 8.77 -89.54
C ILE A 235 19.62 7.71 -89.93
N ILE A 236 19.66 6.59 -89.20
CA ILE A 236 20.60 5.49 -89.50
C ILE A 236 20.33 4.91 -90.90
N LEU A 237 19.06 4.67 -91.25
CA LEU A 237 18.69 4.17 -92.58
C LEU A 237 19.04 5.17 -93.69
N LEU A 238 18.85 6.46 -93.46
CA LEU A 238 19.21 7.51 -94.41
C LEU A 238 20.72 7.56 -94.66
N LEU A 239 21.53 7.46 -93.61
CA LEU A 239 22.99 7.41 -93.72
C LEU A 239 23.45 6.17 -94.50
N LEU A 240 22.86 5.00 -94.23
CA LEU A 240 23.18 3.78 -94.98
C LEU A 240 22.82 3.91 -96.46
N ALA A 241 21.64 4.47 -96.78
CA ALA A 241 21.23 4.71 -98.16
C ALA A 241 22.19 5.67 -98.89
N SER A 242 22.66 6.72 -98.22
CA SER A 242 23.64 7.65 -98.78
C SER A 242 24.98 6.96 -99.10
N ILE A 243 25.47 6.09 -98.21
CA ILE A 243 26.71 5.33 -98.43
C ILE A 243 26.56 4.39 -99.63
N VAL A 244 25.44 3.65 -99.71
CA VAL A 244 25.14 2.74 -100.82
C VAL A 244 25.10 3.51 -102.15
N LEU A 245 24.46 4.67 -102.18
CA LEU A 245 24.37 5.51 -103.37
C LEU A 245 25.76 5.96 -103.86
N VAL A 246 26.63 6.41 -102.96
CA VAL A 246 28.01 6.81 -103.32
C VAL A 246 28.81 5.63 -103.88
N VAL A 247 28.71 4.45 -103.24
CA VAL A 247 29.40 3.24 -103.72
C VAL A 247 28.88 2.81 -105.09
N TYR A 248 27.57 2.85 -105.31
CA TYR A 248 26.95 2.53 -106.60
C TYR A 248 27.45 3.46 -107.72
N PHE A 249 27.44 4.77 -107.50
CA PHE A 249 27.95 5.73 -108.48
C PHE A 249 29.44 5.58 -108.75
N LYS A 250 30.25 5.20 -107.75
CA LYS A 250 31.69 4.97 -107.91
C LYS A 250 32.02 3.67 -108.65
N PHE A 251 31.21 2.63 -108.50
CA PHE A 251 31.51 1.31 -109.07
C PHE A 251 30.93 1.12 -110.47
N ILE A 252 29.82 1.80 -110.80
CA ILE A 252 29.15 1.67 -112.10
C ILE A 252 29.69 2.65 -113.16
N LYS A 253 30.40 3.72 -112.75
CA LYS A 253 30.99 4.73 -113.63
C LYS A 253 32.50 4.61 -113.64
#